data_AF-A0AAE7UTJ1-F1
#
_entry.id   AF-A0AAE7UTJ1-F1
#
_cell.length_a   1.000
_cell.length_b   1.000
_cell.length_c   1.000
_cell.angle_alpha   90.00
_cell.angle_beta   90.00
_cell.angle_gamma   90.00
#
_symmetry.space_group_name_H-M   'P 1'
#
loop_
_entity.id
_entity.type
_entity.pdbx_description
1 polymer ?
#
loop_
_entity_poly.entity_id
_entity_poly.type
_entity_poly.pdbx_seq_one_letter_code
_entity_poly.pdbx_strand_id
1 'polypeptide(L)'
;MHFDQYGFSKSFCEDNDYKIFFGTDWLDDAEFEALEKFFHDKILKLELNNDLSEPAKLASFEDAVRLESQFVDVDKIIAVENHSALYISDDRDIFVVAAKEDNLSKLVEDIVRAGGKTFSSLVRNGVVEPKKQVKDYFNYWASLNLELPPMP
;
A
#
# COMPACT_ATOMS: atom_id res chain seq x y z
N MET A 1 -6.60 -6.15 -16.59
CA MET A 1 -5.16 -6.04 -16.27
C MET A 1 -5.08 -5.11 -15.08
N HIS A 2 -4.67 -5.60 -13.91
CA HIS A 2 -4.71 -4.83 -12.66
C HIS A 2 -3.54 -3.86 -12.53
N PHE A 3 -2.50 -4.04 -13.33
CA PHE A 3 -1.29 -3.22 -13.32
C PHE A 3 -1.34 -2.06 -14.31
N ASP A 4 -0.89 -0.89 -13.87
CA ASP A 4 -0.45 0.21 -14.73
C ASP A 4 0.93 0.71 -14.28
N GLN A 5 1.44 1.79 -14.88
CA GLN A 5 2.74 2.35 -14.49
C GLN A 5 2.78 2.84 -13.03
N TYR A 6 1.64 2.98 -12.36
CA TYR A 6 1.50 3.43 -10.97
C TYR A 6 1.23 2.30 -9.97
N GLY A 7 1.45 1.05 -10.38
CA GLY A 7 1.14 -0.13 -9.58
C GLY A 7 -0.23 -0.64 -9.94
N PHE A 8 -1.27 -0.20 -9.23
CA PHE A 8 -2.66 -0.54 -9.60
C PHE A 8 -3.22 0.41 -10.66
N SER A 9 -4.03 -0.11 -11.57
CA SER A 9 -4.86 0.75 -12.42
C SER A 9 -5.90 1.51 -11.58
N LYS A 10 -6.12 2.79 -11.85
CA LYS A 10 -7.22 3.56 -11.22
C LYS A 10 -8.57 2.90 -11.41
N SER A 11 -8.83 2.37 -12.62
CA SER A 11 -10.06 1.64 -12.92
C SER A 11 -10.26 0.44 -12.01
N PHE A 12 -9.19 -0.29 -11.65
CA PHE A 12 -9.31 -1.38 -10.67
C PHE A 12 -9.80 -0.88 -9.32
N CYS A 13 -9.29 0.25 -8.83
CA CYS A 13 -9.77 0.83 -7.58
C CYS A 13 -11.23 1.31 -7.71
N GLU A 14 -11.58 1.98 -8.81
CA GLU A 14 -12.93 2.50 -9.04
C GLU A 14 -13.97 1.38 -9.19
N ASP A 15 -13.67 0.34 -9.97
CA ASP A 15 -14.56 -0.81 -10.19
C ASP A 15 -14.83 -1.59 -8.90
N ASN A 16 -13.86 -1.59 -7.97
CA ASN A 16 -14.00 -2.24 -6.67
C ASN A 16 -14.45 -1.27 -5.57
N ASP A 17 -14.68 0.01 -5.89
CA ASP A 17 -15.00 1.07 -4.93
C ASP A 17 -14.00 1.07 -3.75
N TYR A 18 -12.71 1.09 -4.11
CA TYR A 18 -11.59 1.17 -3.20
C TYR A 18 -11.09 2.61 -3.07
N LYS A 19 -10.72 2.96 -1.86
CA LYS A 19 -9.79 4.06 -1.59
C LYS A 19 -8.37 3.49 -1.58
N ILE A 20 -7.39 4.38 -1.52
CA ILE A 20 -5.99 3.97 -1.35
C ILE A 20 -5.39 4.62 -0.11
N PHE A 21 -4.36 4.00 0.45
CA PHE A 21 -3.43 4.61 1.38
C PHE A 21 -2.04 4.58 0.75
N PHE A 22 -1.43 5.76 0.59
CA PHE A 22 -0.10 5.93 0.01
C PHE A 22 0.94 6.17 1.11
N GLY A 23 2.02 5.38 1.09
CA GLY A 23 3.17 5.54 1.98
C GLY A 23 4.50 5.48 1.23
N THR A 24 5.57 5.84 1.94
CA THR A 24 6.95 5.93 1.43
C THR A 24 7.93 5.42 2.47
N ASP A 25 9.16 5.09 2.06
CA ASP A 25 10.20 4.54 2.93
C ASP A 25 9.69 3.25 3.60
N TRP A 26 9.74 2.15 2.84
CA TRP A 26 9.24 0.81 3.18
C TRP A 26 8.97 0.58 4.68
N LEU A 27 7.68 0.68 5.05
CA LEU A 27 7.06 0.37 6.35
C LEU A 27 7.90 0.68 7.58
N ASP A 28 7.58 1.78 8.26
CA ASP A 28 8.01 1.95 9.65
C ASP A 28 7.37 0.89 10.58
N ASP A 29 7.87 0.77 11.81
CA ASP A 29 7.39 -0.23 12.77
C ASP A 29 5.86 -0.15 12.99
N ALA A 30 5.30 1.07 12.99
CA ALA A 30 3.86 1.28 13.18
C ALA A 30 3.06 0.86 11.95
N GLU A 31 3.55 1.16 10.74
CA GLU A 31 2.95 0.74 9.48
C GLU A 31 3.03 -0.79 9.30
N PHE A 32 4.14 -1.41 9.68
CA PHE A 32 4.31 -2.85 9.64
C PHE A 32 3.32 -3.55 10.57
N GLU A 33 3.24 -3.17 11.85
CA GLU A 33 2.31 -3.75 12.82
C GLU A 33 0.85 -3.57 12.38
N ALA A 34 0.51 -2.39 11.84
CA ALA A 34 -0.83 -2.10 11.37
C ALA A 34 -1.20 -2.95 10.14
N LEU A 35 -0.28 -3.15 9.20
CA LEU A 35 -0.49 -4.01 8.04
C LEU A 35 -0.53 -5.50 8.40
N GLU A 36 0.30 -5.95 9.34
CA GLU A 36 0.24 -7.32 9.85
C GLU A 36 -1.15 -7.61 10.43
N LYS A 37 -1.66 -6.71 11.27
CA LYS A 37 -3.02 -6.79 11.81
C LYS A 37 -4.08 -6.70 10.71
N PHE A 38 -3.88 -5.83 9.71
CA PHE A 38 -4.80 -5.67 8.59
C PHE A 38 -4.91 -6.94 7.75
N PHE A 39 -3.82 -7.68 7.58
CA PHE A 39 -3.75 -8.92 6.81
C PHE A 39 -3.92 -10.19 7.65
N HIS A 40 -4.09 -10.06 8.97
CA HIS A 40 -4.28 -11.18 9.87
C HIS A 40 -5.44 -12.08 9.44
N ASP A 41 -5.22 -13.40 9.50
CA ASP A 41 -6.15 -14.46 9.07
C ASP A 41 -6.60 -14.40 7.60
N LYS A 42 -5.95 -13.58 6.76
CA LYS A 42 -6.25 -13.51 5.32
C LYS A 42 -5.28 -14.39 4.54
N ILE A 43 -5.80 -15.09 3.53
CA ILE A 43 -4.96 -15.78 2.54
C ILE A 43 -4.43 -14.73 1.57
N LEU A 44 -3.11 -14.55 1.56
CA LEU A 44 -2.45 -13.60 0.67
C LEU A 44 -1.96 -14.28 -0.60
N LYS A 45 -1.91 -13.52 -1.68
CA LYS A 45 -1.31 -13.92 -2.96
C LYS A 45 -0.25 -12.90 -3.34
N LEU A 46 0.97 -13.36 -3.63
CA LEU A 46 2.01 -12.52 -4.21
C LEU A 46 1.98 -12.64 -5.73
N GLU A 47 1.82 -11.50 -6.39
CA GLU A 47 1.86 -11.34 -7.84
C GLU A 47 3.04 -10.44 -8.21
N LEU A 48 3.90 -10.91 -9.11
CA LEU A 48 5.04 -10.14 -9.61
C LEU A 48 4.64 -9.45 -10.92
N ASN A 49 5.00 -8.18 -11.08
CA ASN A 49 4.75 -7.46 -12.31
C ASN A 49 5.52 -8.11 -13.48
N ASN A 50 4.82 -8.38 -14.60
CA ASN A 50 5.33 -9.10 -15.77
C ASN A 50 5.69 -10.58 -15.57
N ASP A 51 5.35 -11.21 -14.44
CA ASP A 51 5.41 -12.66 -14.29
C ASP A 51 4.06 -13.29 -14.67
N LEU A 52 4.10 -14.30 -15.55
CA LEU A 52 2.91 -15.05 -15.99
C LEU A 52 2.68 -16.31 -15.14
N SER A 53 3.53 -16.54 -14.14
CA SER A 53 3.41 -17.65 -13.19
C SER A 53 2.18 -17.50 -12.31
N GLU A 54 1.66 -18.62 -11.79
CA GLU A 54 0.56 -18.58 -10.83
C GLU A 54 0.97 -17.81 -9.55
N PRO A 55 0.09 -16.95 -9.00
CA PRO A 55 0.38 -16.21 -7.78
C PRO A 55 0.73 -17.13 -6.61
N ALA A 56 1.82 -16.84 -5.91
CA ALA A 56 2.23 -17.63 -4.75
C ALA A 56 1.27 -17.37 -3.58
N LYS A 57 0.66 -18.43 -3.02
CA LYS A 57 -0.17 -18.32 -1.80
C LYS A 57 0.70 -18.23 -0.57
N LEU A 58 0.39 -17.30 0.31
CA LEU A 58 1.15 -17.00 1.52
C LEU A 58 0.26 -17.08 2.76
N ALA A 59 0.86 -17.52 3.87
CA ALA A 59 0.16 -17.75 5.13
C ALA A 59 0.11 -16.51 6.04
N SER A 60 1.02 -15.55 5.84
CA SER A 60 1.10 -14.32 6.63
C SER A 60 1.63 -13.14 5.82
N PHE A 61 1.44 -11.93 6.35
CA PHE A 61 2.05 -10.72 5.80
C PHE A 61 3.58 -10.74 5.94
N GLU A 62 4.10 -11.25 7.05
CA GLU A 62 5.55 -11.44 7.25
C GLU A 62 6.15 -12.37 6.18
N ASP A 63 5.46 -13.47 5.83
CA ASP A 63 5.89 -14.35 4.75
C ASP A 63 5.91 -13.61 3.40
N ALA A 64 4.96 -12.70 3.19
CA ALA A 64 4.92 -11.86 2.00
C ALA A 64 6.12 -10.92 1.95
N VAL A 65 6.41 -10.19 3.02
CA VAL A 65 7.58 -9.29 3.11
C VAL A 65 8.89 -10.07 2.97
N ARG A 66 9.01 -11.25 3.58
CA ARG A 66 10.21 -12.09 3.44
C ARG A 66 10.39 -12.62 2.03
N LEU A 67 9.31 -13.01 1.34
CA LEU A 67 9.40 -13.52 -0.03
C LEU A 67 9.66 -12.38 -1.03
N GLU A 68 8.98 -11.25 -0.82
CA GLU A 68 9.17 -9.98 -1.51
C GLU A 68 10.66 -9.58 -1.53
N SER A 69 11.34 -9.60 -0.37
CA SER A 69 12.74 -9.20 -0.26
C SER A 69 13.73 -10.06 -1.07
N GLN A 70 13.28 -11.19 -1.64
CA GLN A 70 14.07 -12.04 -2.54
C GLN A 70 14.04 -11.54 -3.99
N PHE A 71 13.14 -10.62 -4.33
CA PHE A 71 12.90 -10.12 -5.68
C PHE A 71 13.25 -8.62 -5.77
N VAL A 72 14.55 -8.31 -5.77
CA VAL A 72 15.06 -6.94 -5.90
C VAL A 72 14.70 -6.35 -7.27
N ASP A 73 14.38 -5.06 -7.32
CA ASP A 73 14.04 -4.27 -8.52
C ASP A 73 12.78 -4.75 -9.29
N VAL A 74 11.85 -5.42 -8.60
CA VAL A 74 10.59 -5.89 -9.17
C VAL A 74 9.41 -5.22 -8.47
N ASP A 75 8.47 -4.70 -9.26
CA ASP A 75 7.17 -4.21 -8.80
C ASP A 75 6.27 -5.38 -8.38
N LYS A 76 5.63 -5.29 -7.21
CA LYS A 76 4.94 -6.44 -6.59
C LYS A 76 3.55 -6.06 -6.11
N ILE A 77 2.64 -7.02 -6.11
CA ILE A 77 1.32 -6.90 -5.48
C ILE A 77 1.12 -8.05 -4.50
N ILE A 78 0.80 -7.70 -3.26
CA ILE A 78 0.25 -8.61 -2.25
C ILE A 78 -1.27 -8.41 -2.25
N ALA A 79 -2.00 -9.36 -2.81
CA ALA A 79 -3.45 -9.30 -2.92
C ALA A 79 -4.14 -10.22 -1.91
N VAL A 80 -5.26 -9.76 -1.37
CA VAL A 80 -6.29 -10.60 -0.76
C VAL A 80 -7.44 -10.62 -1.74
N GLU A 81 -7.78 -11.81 -2.21
CA GLU A 81 -8.81 -12.02 -3.22
C GLU A 81 -10.11 -11.28 -2.87
N ASN A 82 -10.48 -10.30 -3.73
CA ASN A 82 -11.68 -9.45 -3.64
C ASN A 82 -11.82 -8.56 -2.38
N HIS A 83 -10.76 -8.38 -1.58
CA HIS A 83 -10.85 -7.62 -0.33
C HIS A 83 -9.92 -6.41 -0.25
N SER A 84 -8.66 -6.58 -0.67
CA SER A 84 -7.63 -5.56 -0.55
C SER A 84 -6.41 -5.93 -1.38
N ALA A 85 -5.62 -4.95 -1.80
CA ALA A 85 -4.36 -5.19 -2.45
C ALA A 85 -3.30 -4.19 -1.94
N LEU A 86 -2.06 -4.64 -1.83
CA LEU A 86 -0.90 -3.83 -1.46
C LEU A 86 0.10 -3.90 -2.60
N TYR A 87 0.32 -2.78 -3.27
CA TYR A 87 1.35 -2.62 -4.27
C TYR A 87 2.62 -2.11 -3.59
N ILE A 88 3.77 -2.66 -3.98
CA ILE A 88 5.05 -2.22 -3.48
C ILE A 88 6.07 -2.09 -4.59
N SER A 89 6.86 -1.03 -4.52
CA SER A 89 7.91 -0.68 -5.47
C SER A 89 9.21 -0.40 -4.73
N ASP A 90 10.12 -1.38 -4.74
CA ASP A 90 11.46 -1.27 -4.13
C ASP A 90 12.24 -0.10 -4.74
N ASP A 91 12.32 -0.03 -6.07
CA ASP A 91 13.06 1.00 -6.81
C ASP A 91 12.69 2.43 -6.42
N ARG A 92 11.45 2.61 -5.96
CA ARG A 92 10.83 3.91 -5.73
C ARG A 92 10.62 4.19 -4.25
N ASP A 93 10.90 3.22 -3.37
CA ASP A 93 10.64 3.28 -1.93
C ASP A 93 9.18 3.69 -1.61
N ILE A 94 8.20 3.12 -2.32
CA ILE A 94 6.76 3.44 -2.11
C ILE A 94 5.91 2.19 -1.94
N PHE A 95 4.79 2.38 -1.26
CA PHE A 95 3.73 1.38 -1.19
C PHE A 95 2.33 2.02 -1.31
N VAL A 96 1.38 1.25 -1.85
CA VAL A 96 -0.01 1.66 -2.00
C VAL A 96 -0.92 0.54 -1.52
N VAL A 97 -1.75 0.80 -0.51
CA VAL A 97 -2.78 -0.14 -0.07
C VAL A 97 -4.11 0.28 -0.67
N ALA A 98 -4.75 -0.56 -1.48
CA ALA A 98 -6.10 -0.37 -1.98
C ALA A 98 -7.09 -1.26 -1.23
N ALA A 99 -8.12 -0.69 -0.64
CA ALA A 99 -9.22 -1.43 -0.02
C ALA A 99 -10.47 -0.55 0.16
N LYS A 100 -11.56 -1.15 0.69
CA LYS A 100 -12.74 -0.39 1.11
C LYS A 100 -12.38 0.68 2.16
N GLU A 101 -13.07 1.82 2.09
CA GLU A 101 -12.82 2.99 2.94
C GLU A 101 -12.86 2.67 4.44
N ASP A 102 -13.81 1.84 4.89
CA ASP A 102 -13.91 1.42 6.30
C ASP A 102 -12.69 0.62 6.77
N ASN A 103 -12.12 -0.19 5.88
CA ASN A 103 -10.94 -1.00 6.20
C ASN A 103 -9.68 -0.14 6.22
N LEU A 104 -9.54 0.78 5.25
CA LEU A 104 -8.43 1.72 5.23
C LEU A 104 -8.48 2.72 6.38
N SER A 105 -9.66 3.18 6.77
CA SER A 105 -9.83 4.08 7.93
C SER A 105 -9.27 3.42 9.19
N LYS A 106 -9.59 2.14 9.42
CA LYS A 106 -9.05 1.37 10.54
C LYS A 106 -7.52 1.20 10.46
N LEU A 107 -6.99 0.91 9.27
CA LEU A 107 -5.56 0.81 9.05
C LEU A 107 -4.85 2.11 9.44
N VAL A 108 -5.33 3.25 8.93
CA VAL A 108 -4.73 4.56 9.22
C VAL A 108 -4.89 4.93 10.69
N GLU A 109 -6.03 4.61 11.32
CA GLU A 109 -6.22 4.81 12.77
C GLU A 109 -5.21 4.00 13.59
N ASP A 110 -4.97 2.74 13.23
CA ASP A 110 -4.02 1.88 13.94
C ASP A 110 -2.59 2.42 13.82
N ILE A 111 -2.17 2.89 12.63
CA ILE A 111 -0.86 3.56 12.42
C ILE A 111 -0.72 4.79 13.32
N VAL A 112 -1.71 5.68 13.30
CA VAL A 112 -1.65 6.93 14.07
C VAL A 112 -1.69 6.65 15.58
N ARG A 113 -2.45 5.63 16.02
CA ARG A 113 -2.50 5.22 17.44
C ARG A 113 -1.16 4.67 17.93
N ALA A 114 -0.40 4.00 17.07
CA ALA A 114 0.96 3.56 17.36
C ALA A 114 1.98 4.71 17.35
N GLY A 115 1.55 5.95 17.03
CA GLY A 115 2.41 7.13 16.96
C GLY A 115 3.02 7.38 15.57
N GLY A 116 2.66 6.56 14.57
CA GLY A 116 3.05 6.74 13.18
C GLY A 116 2.42 7.98 12.55
N LYS A 117 3.00 8.44 11.44
CA LYS A 117 2.50 9.58 10.66
C LYS A 117 2.38 9.18 9.21
N THR A 118 1.22 9.43 8.62
CA THR A 118 1.04 9.17 7.19
C THR A 118 1.91 10.10 6.34
N PHE A 119 2.41 9.60 5.21
CA PHE A 119 3.16 10.42 4.26
C PHE A 119 2.39 11.66 3.82
N SER A 120 1.09 11.51 3.54
CA SER A 120 0.20 12.64 3.19
C SER A 120 0.20 13.74 4.25
N SER A 121 0.17 13.37 5.53
CA SER A 121 0.22 14.32 6.65
C SER A 121 1.57 15.04 6.72
N LEU A 122 2.67 14.33 6.51
CA LEU A 122 4.02 14.91 6.51
C LEU A 122 4.20 15.91 5.37
N VAL A 123 3.72 15.59 4.17
CA VAL A 123 3.79 16.47 2.99
C VAL A 123 2.95 17.73 3.20
N ARG A 124 1.71 17.59 3.68
CA ARG A 124 0.81 18.74 3.93
C ARG A 124 1.35 19.70 4.98
N ASN A 125 1.98 19.17 6.01
CA ASN A 125 2.57 19.97 7.08
C ASN A 125 3.95 20.54 6.71
N GLY A 126 4.44 20.30 5.48
CA GLY A 126 5.74 20.78 5.01
C GLY A 126 6.92 20.13 5.75
N VAL A 127 6.70 19.00 6.42
CA VAL A 127 7.75 18.24 7.11
C VAL A 127 8.61 17.48 6.10
N VAL A 128 8.00 17.01 5.02
CA VAL A 128 8.67 16.27 3.94
C VAL A 128 8.31 16.89 2.59
N GLU A 129 9.32 17.02 1.71
CA GLU A 129 9.11 17.36 0.31
C GLU A 129 9.36 16.12 -0.56
N PRO A 130 8.35 15.61 -1.28
CA PRO A 130 8.52 14.41 -2.11
C PRO A 130 9.52 14.64 -3.24
N LYS A 131 10.40 13.67 -3.50
CA LYS A 131 11.20 13.61 -4.72
C LYS A 131 10.26 13.64 -5.94
N LYS A 132 10.74 14.17 -7.08
CA LYS A 132 9.92 14.36 -8.30
C LYS A 132 9.10 13.11 -8.69
N GLN A 133 9.74 11.93 -8.68
CA GLN A 133 9.06 10.68 -9.05
C GLN A 133 7.96 10.30 -8.05
N VAL A 134 8.25 10.33 -6.75
CA VAL A 134 7.26 10.07 -5.68
C VAL A 134 6.10 11.07 -5.75
N LYS A 135 6.39 12.34 -6.06
CA LYS A 135 5.38 13.39 -6.23
C LYS A 135 4.38 13.05 -7.35
N ASP A 136 4.85 12.50 -8.46
CA ASP A 136 3.99 12.14 -9.58
C ASP A 136 3.03 10.99 -9.19
N TYR A 137 3.50 10.00 -8.42
CA TYR A 137 2.63 8.93 -7.88
C TYR A 137 1.65 9.48 -6.84
N PHE A 138 2.12 10.31 -5.92
CA PHE A 138 1.26 10.92 -4.90
C PHE A 138 0.14 11.74 -5.55
N ASN A 139 0.47 12.56 -6.56
CA ASN A 139 -0.51 13.33 -7.32
C ASN A 139 -1.47 12.44 -8.12
N TYR A 140 -0.96 11.35 -8.70
CA TYR A 140 -1.81 10.38 -9.39
C TYR A 140 -2.87 9.82 -8.46
N TRP A 141 -2.47 9.40 -7.25
CA TRP A 141 -3.37 8.77 -6.28
C TRP A 141 -4.21 9.73 -5.45
N ALA A 142 -3.94 11.03 -5.48
CA ALA A 142 -4.55 12.04 -4.61
C ALA A 142 -6.09 12.02 -4.56
N SER A 143 -6.78 11.70 -5.67
CA SER A 143 -8.25 11.65 -5.71
C SER A 143 -8.85 10.45 -4.97
N LEU A 144 -8.07 9.39 -4.78
CA LEU A 144 -8.48 8.15 -4.11
C LEU A 144 -7.81 7.98 -2.75
N ASN A 145 -6.80 8.79 -2.44
CA ASN A 145 -6.05 8.71 -1.20
C ASN A 145 -6.96 9.02 -0.01
N LEU A 146 -7.10 8.04 0.88
CA LEU A 146 -7.77 8.21 2.15
C LEU A 146 -6.85 9.00 3.07
N GLU A 147 -7.38 10.10 3.58
CA GLU A 147 -6.72 10.87 4.61
C GLU A 147 -7.66 10.98 5.80
N LEU A 148 -7.19 10.54 6.96
CA LEU A 148 -7.89 10.89 8.19
C LEU A 148 -7.65 12.38 8.47
N PRO A 149 -8.68 13.13 8.90
CA PRO A 149 -8.46 14.46 9.43
C PRO A 149 -7.48 14.40 10.60
N PRO A 150 -6.65 15.43 10.82
CA PRO A 150 -5.80 15.49 12.00
C PRO A 150 -6.67 15.29 13.24
N MET A 151 -6.30 14.34 14.11
CA MET A 151 -6.98 14.20 15.39
C MET A 151 -6.82 15.51 16.18
N PRO A 152 -7.92 16.06 16.73
CA PRO A 152 -7.91 17.32 17.48
C PRO A 152 -7.11 17.24 18.79
#